data_AF-A0A356UAL6-F1
#
_entry.id   AF-A0A356UAL6-F1
#
_cell.length_a   1.000
_cell.length_b   1.000
_cell.length_c   1.000
_cell.angle_alpha   90.00
_cell.angle_beta   90.00
_cell.angle_gamma   90.00
#
_symmetry.space_group_name_H-M   'P 1'
#
loop_
_entity.id
_entity.type
_entity.pdbx_description
1 polymer ?
#
loop_
_entity_poly.entity_id
_entity_poly.type
_entity_poly.pdbx_seq_one_letter_code
_entity_poly.pdbx_strand_id
1 'polypeptide(L)'
;IAHPFEKGSRYYQKGRTYEWKDWGVSDFQGIEIWNYISQFRDACTSILKSIYLIFNPVAGLSRPCHRALNILDRSQAKGHKVFAYGGSDAHGIRIKVGWLPVSISPYNLCFKLINTHILCKREFSGDLHFDKEQVYEALGEGCSWIACDYYRPSDGFRFELRSDTGTWPIGSSVKFTADLKFYVKTPALARVVLLC
;
A
#
# COMPACT_ATOMS: atom_id res chain seq x y z
N ILE A 1 -8.62 -4.20 7.18
CA ILE A 1 -8.76 -2.89 7.88
C ILE A 1 -8.25 -1.79 6.96
N ALA A 2 -9.13 -0.91 6.48
CA ALA A 2 -8.78 0.19 5.57
C ALA A 2 -8.34 1.44 6.35
N HIS A 3 -7.33 2.14 5.82
CA HIS A 3 -6.76 3.42 6.26
C HIS A 3 -7.01 3.76 7.75
N PRO A 4 -6.47 2.94 8.67
CA PRO A 4 -6.93 2.92 10.06
C PRO A 4 -6.61 4.18 10.87
N PHE A 5 -5.62 4.96 10.43
CA PHE A 5 -5.03 6.07 11.18
C PHE A 5 -5.07 7.40 10.42
N GLU A 6 -6.06 7.56 9.54
CA GLU A 6 -6.31 8.82 8.85
C GLU A 6 -6.54 9.96 9.86
N LYS A 7 -5.80 11.07 9.74
CA LYS A 7 -5.99 12.26 10.60
C LYS A 7 -6.96 13.25 9.98
N GLY A 8 -7.07 13.25 8.65
CA GLY A 8 -7.87 14.17 7.88
C GLY A 8 -7.32 15.60 7.92
N SER A 9 -8.12 16.54 7.43
CA SER A 9 -7.77 17.95 7.44
C SER A 9 -9.00 18.83 7.43
N ARG A 10 -9.01 19.90 8.25
CA ARG A 10 -10.07 20.93 8.21
C ARG A 10 -10.25 21.59 6.84
N TYR A 11 -9.22 21.54 5.99
CA TYR A 11 -9.22 22.11 4.64
C TYR A 11 -9.71 21.16 3.57
N TYR A 12 -10.05 19.91 3.94
CA TYR A 12 -10.56 18.89 3.05
C TYR A 12 -11.80 18.22 3.66
N GLN A 13 -12.94 18.27 2.96
CA GLN A 13 -14.20 17.66 3.43
C GLN A 13 -14.53 17.96 4.91
N LYS A 14 -14.24 19.17 5.38
CA LYS A 14 -14.48 19.63 6.76
C LYS A 14 -13.83 18.75 7.85
N GLY A 15 -12.71 18.08 7.55
CA GLY A 15 -11.99 17.27 8.54
C GLY A 15 -12.67 15.97 8.91
N ARG A 16 -13.63 15.48 8.10
CA ARG A 16 -14.15 14.11 8.25
C ARG A 16 -12.97 13.13 8.22
N THR A 17 -13.04 12.05 8.99
CA THR A 17 -12.10 10.92 8.94
C THR A 17 -12.88 9.61 9.01
N TYR A 18 -12.30 8.55 8.46
CA TYR A 18 -12.83 7.18 8.55
C TYR A 18 -11.82 6.25 9.19
N GLU A 19 -11.37 6.62 10.39
CA GLU A 19 -10.46 5.81 11.20
C GLU A 19 -11.11 4.49 11.63
N TRP A 20 -10.27 3.46 11.75
CA TRP A 20 -10.69 2.21 12.35
C TRP A 20 -10.75 2.35 13.87
N LYS A 21 -11.93 2.11 14.45
CA LYS A 21 -12.17 2.33 15.89
C LYS A 21 -12.16 1.06 16.72
N ASP A 22 -12.58 -0.06 16.15
CA ASP A 22 -12.72 -1.32 16.88
C ASP A 22 -11.46 -2.18 16.79
N TRP A 23 -10.51 -1.92 17.68
CA TRP A 23 -9.27 -2.70 17.76
C TRP A 23 -9.40 -3.99 18.59
N GLY A 24 -10.61 -4.32 19.05
CA GLY A 24 -10.91 -5.62 19.65
C GLY A 24 -11.12 -6.74 18.62
N VAL A 25 -11.23 -6.37 17.34
CA VAL A 25 -11.45 -7.32 16.23
C VAL A 25 -10.28 -8.31 16.09
N SER A 26 -10.61 -9.59 15.97
CA SER A 26 -9.71 -10.67 15.58
C SER A 26 -9.93 -11.08 14.13
N ASP A 27 -9.07 -11.94 13.60
CA ASP A 27 -9.31 -12.68 12.35
C ASP A 27 -9.49 -11.82 11.08
N PHE A 28 -8.87 -10.63 11.03
CA PHE A 28 -8.79 -9.83 9.81
C PHE A 28 -7.61 -10.30 8.94
N GLN A 29 -7.81 -10.35 7.63
CA GLN A 29 -6.80 -10.81 6.67
C GLN A 29 -5.66 -9.81 6.45
N GLY A 30 -5.92 -8.52 6.63
CA GLY A 30 -4.88 -7.52 6.45
C GLY A 30 -5.26 -6.10 6.81
N ILE A 31 -4.25 -5.26 6.75
CA ILE A 31 -4.29 -3.87 7.19
C ILE A 31 -3.68 -2.99 6.11
N GLU A 32 -4.37 -1.90 5.79
CA GLU A 32 -3.83 -0.92 4.87
C GLU A 32 -2.76 -0.09 5.58
N ILE A 33 -1.52 -0.24 5.14
CA ILE A 33 -0.37 0.47 5.72
C ILE A 33 -0.04 1.75 4.98
N TRP A 34 -0.48 1.89 3.73
CA TRP A 34 -0.17 3.03 2.89
C TRP A 34 -1.36 3.40 2.01
N ASN A 35 -1.93 4.58 2.26
CA ASN A 35 -3.08 5.08 1.53
C ASN A 35 -2.81 6.49 1.01
N TYR A 36 -2.93 6.69 -0.31
CA TYR A 36 -2.63 7.98 -0.93
C TYR A 36 -3.56 9.09 -0.45
N ILE A 37 -4.88 8.91 -0.55
CA ILE A 37 -5.81 10.00 -0.23
C ILE A 37 -5.72 10.40 1.24
N SER A 38 -5.52 9.43 2.13
CA SER A 38 -5.31 9.69 3.56
C SER A 38 -4.08 10.57 3.77
N GLN A 39 -2.94 10.25 3.16
CA GLN A 39 -1.73 11.06 3.28
C GLN A 39 -1.87 12.45 2.63
N PHE A 40 -2.54 12.53 1.48
CA PHE A 40 -2.85 13.81 0.84
C PHE A 40 -3.70 14.70 1.76
N ARG A 41 -4.72 14.13 2.39
CA ARG A 41 -5.61 14.82 3.33
C ARG A 41 -4.85 15.26 4.57
N ASP A 42 -4.10 14.36 5.19
CA ASP A 42 -3.26 14.64 6.36
C ASP A 42 -2.23 15.75 6.10
N ALA A 43 -1.69 15.82 4.88
CA ALA A 43 -0.71 16.81 4.48
C ALA A 43 -1.31 18.22 4.25
N CYS A 44 -2.63 18.34 4.02
CA CYS A 44 -3.32 19.61 3.81
C CYS A 44 -3.45 20.42 5.12
N THR A 45 -2.38 21.07 5.59
CA THR A 45 -2.36 21.75 6.91
C THR A 45 -2.67 23.24 6.88
N SER A 46 -2.78 23.86 5.71
CA SER A 46 -3.15 25.27 5.52
C SER A 46 -3.72 25.48 4.11
N ILE A 47 -4.44 26.58 3.87
CA ILE A 47 -5.02 26.89 2.54
C ILE A 47 -3.93 26.91 1.46
N LEU A 48 -2.83 27.64 1.70
CA LEU A 48 -1.73 27.74 0.75
C LEU A 48 -1.09 26.38 0.48
N LYS A 49 -0.89 25.56 1.51
CA LYS A 49 -0.35 24.21 1.36
C LYS A 49 -1.32 23.29 0.61
N SER A 50 -2.63 23.38 0.88
CA SER A 50 -3.64 22.63 0.14
C SER A 50 -3.64 22.99 -1.34
N ILE A 51 -3.54 24.28 -1.68
CA ILE A 51 -3.42 24.73 -3.08
C ILE A 51 -2.14 24.17 -3.70
N TYR A 52 -1.00 24.26 -2.99
CA TYR A 52 0.26 23.68 -3.46
C TYR A 52 0.13 22.17 -3.73
N LEU A 53 -0.47 21.42 -2.81
CA LEU A 53 -0.67 19.97 -2.94
C LEU A 53 -1.64 19.61 -4.06
N ILE A 54 -2.62 20.45 -4.37
CA ILE A 54 -3.50 20.24 -5.52
C ILE A 54 -2.69 20.21 -6.83
N PHE A 55 -1.67 21.08 -6.96
CA PHE A 55 -0.81 21.13 -8.15
C PHE A 55 0.42 20.20 -8.06
N ASN A 56 0.86 19.85 -6.84
CA ASN A 56 1.95 18.91 -6.58
C ASN A 56 1.53 17.85 -5.55
N PRO A 57 0.62 16.92 -5.91
CA PRO A 57 0.01 15.96 -4.97
C PRO A 57 1.02 15.00 -4.35
N VAL A 58 2.09 14.69 -5.07
CA VAL A 58 3.14 13.77 -4.62
C VAL A 58 3.94 14.35 -3.46
N ALA A 59 4.00 15.68 -3.31
CA ALA A 59 4.64 16.33 -2.17
C ALA A 59 3.93 16.07 -0.82
N GLY A 60 2.68 15.61 -0.86
CA GLY A 60 1.93 15.19 0.32
C GLY A 60 2.18 13.73 0.73
N LEU A 61 2.83 12.94 -0.12
CA LEU A 61 3.14 11.56 0.20
C LEU A 61 4.25 11.47 1.24
N SER A 62 4.11 10.51 2.14
CA SER A 62 5.09 10.15 3.14
C SER A 62 5.26 8.63 3.19
N ARG A 63 6.17 8.14 4.04
CA ARG A 63 6.36 6.70 4.25
C ARG A 63 5.07 6.02 4.72
N PRO A 64 4.94 4.69 4.56
CA PRO A 64 3.84 3.93 5.13
C PRO A 64 3.62 4.25 6.62
N CYS A 65 2.37 4.14 7.07
CA CYS A 65 1.97 4.48 8.42
C CYS A 65 2.64 3.54 9.44
N HIS A 66 3.57 4.08 10.23
CA HIS A 66 4.28 3.34 11.28
C HIS A 66 3.34 2.67 12.30
N ARG A 67 2.19 3.29 12.62
CA ARG A 67 1.21 2.68 13.53
C ARG A 67 0.57 1.43 12.91
N ALA A 68 0.29 1.45 11.61
CA ALA A 68 -0.27 0.30 10.90
C ALA A 68 0.76 -0.81 10.74
N LEU A 69 2.02 -0.46 10.42
CA LEU A 69 3.14 -1.40 10.39
C LEU A 69 3.32 -2.10 11.75
N ASN A 70 3.35 -1.35 12.85
CA ASN A 70 3.48 -1.95 14.18
C ASN A 70 2.35 -2.93 14.52
N ILE A 71 1.13 -2.72 14.01
CA ILE A 71 0.01 -3.66 14.20
C ILE A 71 0.22 -4.90 13.34
N LEU A 72 0.63 -4.73 12.08
CA LEU A 72 1.00 -5.83 11.20
C LEU A 72 2.07 -6.71 11.85
N ASP A 73 3.19 -6.12 12.28
CA ASP A 73 4.32 -6.82 12.89
C ASP A 73 3.90 -7.56 14.16
N ARG A 74 3.13 -6.92 15.04
CA ARG A 74 2.59 -7.57 16.27
C ARG A 74 1.64 -8.71 15.95
N SER A 75 0.89 -8.63 14.86
CA SER A 75 -0.06 -9.68 14.47
C SER A 75 0.70 -10.87 13.90
N GLN A 76 1.66 -10.63 13.02
CA GLN A 76 2.53 -11.67 12.45
C GLN A 76 3.41 -12.33 13.52
N ALA A 77 3.92 -11.59 14.50
CA ALA A 77 4.69 -12.13 15.63
C ALA A 77 3.87 -13.09 16.51
N LYS A 78 2.55 -12.95 16.54
CA LYS A 78 1.63 -13.90 17.19
C LYS A 78 1.27 -15.11 16.33
N GLY A 79 1.83 -15.20 15.12
CA GLY A 79 1.54 -16.26 14.15
C GLY A 79 0.29 -16.02 13.31
N HIS A 80 -0.34 -14.84 13.40
CA HIS A 80 -1.52 -14.54 12.59
C HIS A 80 -1.10 -14.23 11.15
N LYS A 81 -1.82 -14.79 10.17
CA LYS A 81 -1.63 -14.50 8.74
C LYS A 81 -2.33 -13.18 8.36
N VAL A 82 -1.76 -12.08 8.82
CA VAL A 82 -2.19 -10.71 8.50
C VAL A 82 -1.22 -10.12 7.48
N PHE A 83 -1.75 -9.49 6.43
CA PHE A 83 -0.96 -8.95 5.33
C PHE A 83 -1.09 -7.44 5.17
N ALA A 84 -0.07 -6.83 4.56
CA ALA A 84 -0.06 -5.41 4.24
C ALA A 84 -0.84 -5.15 2.95
N TYR A 85 -1.68 -4.12 2.96
CA TYR A 85 -2.32 -3.58 1.75
C TYR A 85 -1.99 -2.10 1.57
N GLY A 86 -2.08 -1.63 0.33
CA GLY A 86 -1.95 -0.22 0.00
C GLY A 86 -2.86 0.17 -1.14
N GLY A 87 -3.33 1.41 -1.13
CA GLY A 87 -4.35 1.87 -2.04
C GLY A 87 -4.28 3.36 -2.36
N SER A 88 -4.85 3.70 -3.50
CA SER A 88 -5.00 5.09 -3.90
C SER A 88 -6.23 5.76 -3.28
N ASP A 89 -7.29 4.98 -3.06
CA ASP A 89 -8.62 5.46 -2.69
C ASP A 89 -9.06 6.63 -3.58
N ALA A 90 -8.98 6.38 -4.90
CA ALA A 90 -9.15 7.40 -5.92
C ALA A 90 -10.61 7.80 -6.10
N HIS A 91 -10.89 9.09 -5.86
CA HIS A 91 -12.24 9.65 -5.97
C HIS A 91 -12.45 10.58 -7.19
N GLY A 92 -11.37 11.05 -7.85
CA GLY A 92 -11.47 11.92 -9.04
C GLY A 92 -12.29 13.19 -8.83
N ILE A 93 -12.24 13.77 -7.62
CA ILE A 93 -13.13 14.86 -7.21
C ILE A 93 -12.77 16.13 -7.98
N ARG A 94 -13.74 16.67 -8.72
CA ARG A 94 -13.58 17.94 -9.42
C ARG A 94 -13.95 19.10 -8.50
N ILE A 95 -13.02 20.03 -8.33
CA ILE A 95 -13.21 21.28 -7.60
C ILE A 95 -12.87 22.47 -8.49
N LYS A 96 -13.26 23.67 -8.05
CA LYS A 96 -12.79 24.93 -8.64
C LYS A 96 -11.85 25.60 -7.66
N VAL A 97 -10.63 25.92 -8.11
CA VAL A 97 -9.69 26.78 -7.37
C VAL A 97 -9.74 28.14 -8.06
N GLY A 98 -10.57 29.04 -7.56
CA GLY A 98 -10.95 30.25 -8.30
C GLY A 98 -11.75 29.90 -9.56
N TRP A 99 -11.26 30.31 -10.73
CA TRP A 99 -11.86 30.03 -12.04
C TRP A 99 -11.33 28.76 -12.70
N LEU A 100 -10.23 28.19 -12.21
CA LEU A 100 -9.60 27.01 -12.79
C LEU A 100 -10.28 25.73 -12.27
N PRO A 101 -10.81 24.86 -13.15
CA PRO A 101 -11.25 23.53 -12.75
C PRO A 101 -10.03 22.65 -12.45
N VAL A 102 -10.01 22.02 -11.28
CA VAL A 102 -8.94 21.12 -10.87
C VAL A 102 -9.52 19.81 -10.36
N SER A 103 -8.84 18.70 -10.66
CA SER A 103 -9.20 17.37 -10.16
C SER A 103 -8.30 16.98 -9.00
N ILE A 104 -8.89 16.69 -7.84
CA ILE A 104 -8.21 16.06 -6.73
C ILE A 104 -8.25 14.55 -6.95
N SER A 105 -7.09 13.90 -6.80
CA SER A 105 -6.97 12.45 -6.96
C SER A 105 -7.45 11.93 -8.33
N PRO A 106 -6.99 12.52 -9.46
CA PRO A 106 -7.38 12.02 -10.77
C PRO A 106 -6.84 10.60 -11.00
N TYR A 107 -7.63 9.73 -11.64
CA TYR A 107 -7.32 8.30 -11.78
C TYR A 107 -5.97 8.02 -12.45
N ASN A 108 -5.64 8.75 -13.51
CA ASN A 108 -4.37 8.61 -14.24
C ASN A 108 -3.13 8.84 -13.37
N LEU A 109 -3.23 9.72 -12.38
CA LEU A 109 -2.19 9.93 -11.38
C LEU A 109 -2.23 8.82 -10.33
N CYS A 110 -3.42 8.49 -9.82
CA CYS A 110 -3.61 7.50 -8.76
C CYS A 110 -3.08 6.11 -9.13
N PHE A 111 -3.26 5.69 -10.38
CA PHE A 111 -2.70 4.44 -10.91
C PHE A 111 -1.17 4.39 -10.94
N LYS A 112 -0.51 5.54 -10.73
CA LYS A 112 0.95 5.61 -10.61
C LYS A 112 1.40 5.88 -9.17
N LEU A 113 0.50 6.13 -8.23
CA LEU A 113 0.90 6.42 -6.85
C LEU A 113 0.97 5.11 -6.07
N ILE A 114 0.16 4.95 -5.03
CA ILE A 114 0.24 3.80 -4.13
C ILE A 114 -0.57 2.65 -4.70
N ASN A 115 0.13 1.62 -5.16
CA ASN A 115 -0.46 0.41 -5.73
C ASN A 115 -0.05 -0.84 -4.94
N THR A 116 -0.98 -1.78 -4.82
CA THR A 116 -0.69 -3.16 -4.42
C THR A 116 -0.43 -3.97 -5.68
N HIS A 117 0.76 -4.54 -5.76
CA HIS A 117 1.19 -5.43 -6.82
C HIS A 117 1.13 -6.87 -6.33
N ILE A 118 0.65 -7.78 -7.16
CA ILE A 118 0.49 -9.19 -6.80
C ILE A 118 1.48 -10.09 -7.55
N LEU A 119 1.88 -11.18 -6.93
CA LEU A 119 2.65 -12.26 -7.55
C LEU A 119 1.70 -13.41 -7.90
N CYS A 120 1.30 -13.46 -9.16
CA CYS A 120 0.51 -14.57 -9.68
C CYS A 120 1.42 -15.75 -10.06
N LYS A 121 0.90 -16.98 -9.89
CA LYS A 121 1.60 -18.21 -10.28
C LYS A 121 1.68 -18.39 -11.80
N ARG A 122 0.77 -17.75 -12.54
CA ARG A 122 0.66 -17.80 -14.00
C ARG A 122 0.38 -16.40 -14.54
N GLU A 123 0.60 -16.23 -15.84
CA GLU A 123 0.17 -15.03 -16.53
C GLU A 123 -1.36 -14.97 -16.61
N PHE A 124 -1.90 -13.75 -16.72
CA PHE A 124 -3.33 -13.58 -16.95
C PHE A 124 -3.73 -14.06 -18.33
N SER A 125 -4.77 -14.89 -18.34
CA SER A 125 -5.29 -15.55 -19.53
C SER A 125 -6.26 -14.67 -20.32
N GLY A 126 -6.80 -13.63 -19.70
CA GLY A 126 -7.92 -12.83 -20.20
C GLY A 126 -9.29 -13.44 -19.86
N ASP A 127 -9.33 -14.65 -19.28
CA ASP A 127 -10.57 -15.23 -18.75
C ASP A 127 -10.86 -14.67 -17.36
N LEU A 128 -12.01 -14.01 -17.23
CA LEU A 128 -12.41 -13.33 -16.00
C LEU A 128 -12.50 -14.27 -14.80
N HIS A 129 -12.97 -15.51 -14.99
CA HIS A 129 -13.16 -16.43 -13.87
C HIS A 129 -11.81 -16.88 -13.32
N PHE A 130 -10.91 -17.36 -14.21
CA PHE A 130 -9.58 -17.80 -13.81
C PHE A 130 -8.71 -16.66 -13.29
N ASP A 131 -8.69 -15.51 -13.96
CA ASP A 131 -7.82 -14.40 -13.56
C ASP A 131 -8.27 -13.77 -12.24
N LYS A 132 -9.59 -13.73 -11.97
CA LYS A 132 -10.14 -13.30 -10.68
C LYS A 132 -9.70 -14.20 -9.53
N GLU A 133 -9.75 -15.52 -9.73
CA GLU A 133 -9.30 -16.48 -8.71
C GLU A 133 -7.81 -16.29 -8.39
N GLN A 134 -6.98 -16.12 -9.41
CA GLN A 134 -5.55 -15.84 -9.23
C GLN A 134 -5.30 -14.56 -8.42
N VAL A 135 -6.05 -13.49 -8.70
CA VAL A 135 -5.95 -12.23 -7.95
C VAL A 135 -6.30 -12.44 -6.48
N TYR A 136 -7.40 -13.13 -6.19
CA TYR A 136 -7.84 -13.38 -4.82
C TYR A 136 -6.92 -14.33 -4.06
N GLU A 137 -6.37 -15.34 -4.72
CA GLU A 137 -5.36 -16.22 -4.13
C GLU A 137 -4.10 -15.42 -3.76
N ALA A 138 -3.57 -14.62 -4.68
CA ALA A 138 -2.37 -13.84 -4.41
C ALA A 138 -2.56 -12.82 -3.28
N LEU A 139 -3.69 -12.11 -3.27
CA LEU A 139 -4.03 -11.19 -2.18
C LEU A 139 -4.25 -11.95 -0.87
N GLY A 140 -4.87 -13.14 -0.93
CA GLY A 140 -5.27 -13.90 0.23
C GLY A 140 -4.12 -14.63 0.92
N GLU A 141 -3.07 -14.98 0.16
CA GLU A 141 -1.83 -15.54 0.69
C GLU A 141 -0.76 -14.47 1.00
N GLY A 142 -1.07 -13.19 0.79
CA GLY A 142 -0.11 -12.11 1.01
C GLY A 142 1.05 -12.11 0.01
N CYS A 143 0.88 -12.77 -1.14
CA CYS A 143 1.80 -12.78 -2.27
C CYS A 143 1.74 -11.44 -3.02
N SER A 144 2.06 -10.35 -2.31
CA SER A 144 1.93 -8.99 -2.82
C SER A 144 2.96 -8.04 -2.22
N TRP A 145 3.24 -6.94 -2.90
CA TRP A 145 4.02 -5.82 -2.37
C TRP A 145 3.32 -4.50 -2.66
N ILE A 146 3.66 -3.46 -1.89
CA ILE A 146 3.09 -2.13 -2.05
C ILE A 146 4.19 -1.19 -2.52
N ALA A 147 3.90 -0.38 -3.52
CA ALA A 147 4.85 0.57 -4.07
C ALA A 147 4.21 1.91 -4.41
N CYS A 148 5.06 2.93 -4.48
CA CYS A 148 4.75 4.20 -5.12
C CYS A 148 5.40 4.22 -6.51
N ASP A 149 4.62 3.95 -7.57
CA ASP A 149 5.16 3.77 -8.93
C ASP A 149 5.40 5.09 -9.68
N TYR A 150 5.22 6.24 -9.00
CA TYR A 150 5.14 7.55 -9.64
C TYR A 150 6.50 7.98 -10.17
N TYR A 151 7.54 7.69 -9.39
CA TYR A 151 8.91 8.02 -9.75
C TYR A 151 9.53 6.96 -10.65
N ARG A 152 9.30 5.68 -10.34
CA ARG A 152 9.74 4.53 -11.13
C ARG A 152 8.77 3.37 -10.92
N PRO A 153 8.44 2.62 -11.98
CA PRO A 153 7.68 1.38 -11.84
C PRO A 153 8.40 0.40 -10.91
N SER A 154 7.64 -0.29 -10.06
CA SER A 154 8.17 -1.31 -9.15
C SER A 154 8.14 -2.73 -9.71
N ASP A 155 7.68 -2.89 -10.95
CA ASP A 155 7.59 -4.18 -11.65
C ASP A 155 8.92 -4.95 -11.60
N GLY A 156 8.84 -6.23 -11.22
CA GLY A 156 10.01 -7.08 -11.08
C GLY A 156 10.71 -7.00 -9.72
N PHE A 157 10.18 -6.21 -8.76
CA PHE A 157 10.58 -6.32 -7.35
C PHE A 157 10.38 -7.76 -6.85
N ARG A 158 11.36 -8.29 -6.12
CA ARG A 158 11.27 -9.59 -5.44
C ARG A 158 11.81 -9.47 -4.03
N PHE A 159 11.06 -10.03 -3.09
CA PHE A 159 11.49 -10.26 -1.72
C PHE A 159 11.20 -11.72 -1.40
N GLU A 160 12.26 -12.51 -1.22
CA GLU A 160 12.20 -13.96 -1.13
C GLU A 160 13.07 -14.45 0.02
N LEU A 161 12.67 -15.57 0.61
CA LEU A 161 13.56 -16.42 1.40
C LEU A 161 14.17 -17.46 0.46
N ARG A 162 15.47 -17.72 0.61
CA ARG A 162 16.19 -18.74 -0.14
C ARG A 162 17.01 -19.63 0.78
N SER A 163 17.10 -20.90 0.44
CA SER A 163 17.99 -21.91 1.01
C SER A 163 18.55 -22.77 -0.12
N ASP A 164 19.38 -23.75 0.22
CA ASP A 164 19.85 -24.74 -0.74
C ASP A 164 18.72 -25.65 -1.26
N THR A 165 17.61 -25.74 -0.51
CA THR A 165 16.48 -26.65 -0.80
C THR A 165 15.29 -25.97 -1.47
N GLY A 166 15.25 -24.64 -1.52
CA GLY A 166 14.07 -23.94 -2.02
C GLY A 166 14.13 -22.42 -2.00
N THR A 167 13.15 -21.83 -2.66
CA THR A 167 12.89 -20.39 -2.69
C THR A 167 11.42 -20.15 -2.39
N TRP A 168 11.15 -19.19 -1.51
CA TRP A 168 9.82 -18.87 -1.03
C TRP A 168 9.56 -17.37 -1.20
N PRO A 169 8.53 -16.98 -1.97
CA PRO A 169 8.19 -15.58 -2.15
C PRO A 169 7.56 -14.98 -0.90
N ILE A 170 7.41 -13.65 -0.89
CA ILE A 170 6.58 -12.93 0.09
C ILE A 170 5.20 -13.60 0.24
N GLY A 171 4.69 -13.63 1.47
CA GLY A 171 3.45 -14.35 1.82
C GLY A 171 3.67 -15.78 2.31
N SER A 172 4.81 -16.40 1.96
CA SER A 172 5.11 -17.78 2.36
C SER A 172 5.33 -17.95 3.87
N SER A 173 4.97 -19.11 4.40
CA SER A 173 5.30 -19.55 5.76
C SER A 173 6.31 -20.69 5.70
N VAL A 174 7.49 -20.50 6.29
CA VAL A 174 8.60 -21.47 6.24
C VAL A 174 9.07 -21.74 7.67
N LYS A 175 9.39 -23.01 7.98
CA LYS A 175 10.04 -23.35 9.25
C LYS A 175 11.45 -22.79 9.25
N PHE A 176 11.81 -22.06 10.31
CA PHE A 176 13.14 -21.46 10.41
C PHE A 176 14.24 -22.53 10.41
N THR A 177 15.24 -22.32 9.55
CA THR A 177 16.52 -23.04 9.51
C THR A 177 17.65 -22.03 9.35
N ALA A 178 18.85 -22.36 9.83
CA ALA A 178 19.96 -21.42 9.90
C ALA A 178 20.54 -21.02 8.51
N ASP A 179 20.24 -21.78 7.48
CA ASP A 179 20.67 -21.57 6.09
C ASP A 179 19.74 -20.63 5.31
N LEU A 180 18.60 -20.20 5.88
CA LEU A 180 17.70 -19.24 5.25
C LEU A 180 18.35 -17.88 5.08
N LYS A 181 18.29 -17.34 3.86
CA LYS A 181 18.79 -16.01 3.50
C LYS A 181 17.69 -15.20 2.85
N PHE A 182 17.61 -13.92 3.21
CA PHE A 182 16.79 -12.96 2.47
C PHE A 182 17.45 -12.65 1.13
N TYR A 183 16.67 -12.74 0.07
CA TYR A 183 17.03 -12.27 -1.25
C TYR A 183 16.10 -11.13 -1.65
N VAL A 184 16.71 -10.01 -2.04
CA VAL A 184 15.98 -8.81 -2.47
C VAL A 184 16.45 -8.41 -3.85
N LYS A 185 15.52 -8.35 -4.80
CA LYS A 185 15.75 -7.78 -6.14
C LYS A 185 14.94 -6.50 -6.24
N THR A 186 15.62 -5.40 -6.50
CA THR A 186 14.98 -4.10 -6.76
C THR A 186 15.01 -3.80 -8.26
N PRO A 187 13.95 -3.20 -8.82
CA PRO A 187 13.88 -2.89 -10.26
C PRO A 187 14.81 -1.74 -10.68
N ALA A 188 15.32 -0.97 -9.71
CA ALA A 188 16.32 0.06 -9.90
C ALA A 188 17.30 0.07 -8.71
N LEU A 189 18.40 0.81 -8.83
CA LEU A 189 19.31 1.07 -7.72
C LEU A 189 18.53 1.70 -6.56
N ALA A 190 18.58 1.04 -5.41
CA ALA A 190 17.83 1.44 -4.23
C ALA A 190 18.60 1.08 -2.96
N ARG A 191 18.33 1.83 -1.89
CA ARG A 191 18.74 1.46 -0.54
C ARG A 191 17.68 0.54 0.05
N VAL A 192 18.06 -0.70 0.34
CA VAL A 192 17.21 -1.66 1.04
C VAL A 192 17.44 -1.51 2.55
N VAL A 193 16.36 -1.37 3.31
CA VAL A 193 16.38 -1.31 4.77
C VAL A 193 15.39 -2.35 5.28
N LEU A 194 15.89 -3.31 6.05
CA LEU A 194 15.04 -4.23 6.80
C LEU A 194 14.61 -3.52 8.08
N LEU A 195 13.31 -3.48 8.34
CA LEU A 195 12.74 -2.95 9.57
C LEU A 195 12.56 -4.13 10.54
N CYS A 196 12.98 -3.94 11.78
CA CYS A 196 12.88 -4.93 12.86
C CYS A 196 11.93 -4.40 13.94
#